data_AF-A0A2D6M7P7-F1
#
_entry.id   AF-A0A2D6M7P7-F1
#
_cell.length_a   1.000
_cell.length_b   1.000
_cell.length_c   1.000
_cell.angle_alpha   90.00
_cell.angle_beta   90.00
_cell.angle_gamma   90.00
#
_symmetry.space_group_name_H-M   'P 1'
#
loop_
_entity.id
_entity.type
_entity.pdbx_description
1 polymer ?
#
loop_
_entity_poly.entity_id
_entity_poly.type
_entity_poly.pdbx_seq_one_letter_code
_entity_poly.pdbx_strand_id
1 'polypeptide(L)'
;MNILILFDDTKKFCMLISSVVMPLRRRFPNTSIEVSSGSDYCRKFLSHIPGITSVADNAYLKSYDKIYCFDDRVSHLIEYNTIECEKYIGYKFGDGAISFTCDDVKDFFSYYCLRDKCDTNILDSFFKIFGLKWNNEGFNIRYSPRSKSVDGRNGIAIANSNLRSFVKQNLFDKGEKLWHIPLRQDPLKCIDEVNRCSNIVTDSILYAFIGSFLRKKIIFLVEDDCSFSPDIFNDIFIQPVSTRVLYAQD
;
A
#
# COMPACT_ATOMS: atom_id res chain seq x y z
N MET A 1 -3.95 -8.82 24.96
CA MET A 1 -3.16 -9.12 23.76
C MET A 1 -2.67 -7.81 23.18
N ASN A 2 -1.37 -7.72 22.95
CA ASN A 2 -0.61 -6.64 22.39
C ASN A 2 -0.07 -7.12 21.04
N ILE A 3 -0.46 -6.43 19.98
CA ILE A 3 0.02 -6.68 18.61
C ILE A 3 0.92 -5.52 18.23
N LEU A 4 2.08 -5.84 17.65
CA LEU A 4 2.94 -4.88 16.96
C LEU A 4 2.90 -5.16 15.46
N ILE A 5 2.77 -4.11 14.65
CA ILE A 5 2.92 -4.17 13.19
C ILE A 5 4.11 -3.28 12.79
N LEU A 6 5.08 -3.87 12.11
CA LEU A 6 6.33 -3.25 11.64
C LEU A 6 6.35 -3.27 10.11
N PHE A 7 6.82 -2.20 9.47
CA PHE A 7 6.92 -2.12 8.01
C PHE A 7 7.99 -1.11 7.57
N ASP A 8 8.39 -1.21 6.30
CA ASP A 8 9.45 -0.45 5.61
C ASP A 8 9.22 1.09 5.46
N ASP A 9 8.31 1.67 6.24
CA ASP A 9 7.86 3.06 6.12
C ASP A 9 7.22 3.43 4.78
N THR A 10 6.93 2.44 3.92
CA THR A 10 6.31 2.75 2.64
C THR A 10 4.82 3.01 2.82
N LYS A 11 4.40 4.12 2.21
CA LYS A 11 3.02 4.62 2.24
C LYS A 11 2.02 3.59 1.69
N LYS A 12 2.47 2.71 0.80
CA LYS A 12 1.67 1.64 0.22
C LYS A 12 1.20 0.65 1.30
N PHE A 13 2.05 0.31 2.28
CA PHE A 13 1.67 -0.54 3.42
C PHE A 13 0.72 0.16 4.37
N CYS A 14 0.77 1.49 4.52
CA CYS A 14 -0.20 2.22 5.33
C CYS A 14 -1.64 1.99 4.85
N MET A 15 -1.86 1.94 3.53
CA MET A 15 -3.16 1.60 2.96
C MET A 15 -3.55 0.16 3.30
N LEU A 16 -2.65 -0.81 3.11
CA LEU A 16 -2.91 -2.21 3.45
C LEU A 16 -3.24 -2.40 4.94
N ILE A 17 -2.47 -1.79 5.84
CA ILE A 17 -2.72 -1.81 7.29
C ILE A 17 -4.14 -1.27 7.60
N SER A 18 -4.57 -0.20 6.92
CA SER A 18 -5.92 0.36 7.12
C SER A 18 -7.06 -0.61 6.78
N SER A 19 -6.82 -1.63 5.96
CA SER A 19 -7.81 -2.65 5.62
C SER A 19 -7.96 -3.73 6.70
N VAL A 20 -6.88 -4.03 7.45
CA VAL A 20 -6.83 -5.22 8.33
C VAL A 20 -7.03 -4.90 9.82
N VAL A 21 -6.78 -3.67 10.27
CA VAL A 21 -6.85 -3.28 11.70
C VAL A 21 -8.23 -3.54 12.32
N MET A 22 -9.31 -3.16 11.63
CA MET A 22 -10.66 -3.37 12.17
C MET A 22 -11.08 -4.85 12.17
N PRO A 23 -10.86 -5.62 11.10
CA PRO A 23 -10.99 -7.08 11.14
C PRO A 23 -10.21 -7.74 12.29
N LEU A 24 -8.95 -7.34 12.52
CA LEU A 24 -8.15 -7.82 13.66
C LEU A 24 -8.84 -7.53 14.99
N ARG A 25 -9.34 -6.32 15.20
CA ARG A 25 -10.07 -5.95 16.43
C ARG A 25 -11.35 -6.72 16.64
N ARG A 26 -12.08 -7.04 15.56
CA ARG A 26 -13.29 -7.88 15.66
C ARG A 26 -12.94 -9.29 16.10
N ARG A 27 -11.87 -9.86 15.55
CA ARG A 27 -11.40 -11.20 15.91
C ARG A 27 -10.83 -11.25 17.33
N PHE A 28 -10.14 -10.20 17.74
CA PHE A 28 -9.52 -10.11 19.04
C PHE A 28 -9.99 -8.84 19.77
N PRO A 29 -11.20 -8.88 20.37
CA PRO A 29 -11.71 -7.76 21.15
C PRO A 29 -10.72 -7.34 22.24
N ASN A 30 -10.64 -6.03 22.53
CA ASN A 30 -9.76 -5.45 23.55
C ASN A 30 -8.25 -5.58 23.28
N THR A 31 -7.85 -5.95 22.06
CA THR A 31 -6.42 -5.96 21.68
C THR A 31 -5.86 -4.55 21.59
N SER A 32 -4.65 -4.37 22.10
CA SER A 32 -3.84 -3.18 21.80
C SER A 32 -3.07 -3.41 20.51
N ILE A 33 -3.25 -2.55 19.51
CA ILE A 33 -2.55 -2.63 18.23
C ILE A 33 -1.62 -1.43 18.12
N GLU A 34 -0.33 -1.67 18.16
CA GLU A 34 0.71 -0.70 17.91
C GLU A 34 1.25 -0.85 16.49
N VAL A 35 1.53 0.28 15.84
CA VAL A 35 2.17 0.29 14.53
C VAL A 35 3.41 1.17 14.58
N SER A 36 4.56 0.62 14.20
CA SER A 36 5.83 1.34 14.15
C SER A 36 6.11 1.84 12.74
N SER A 37 6.54 3.09 12.63
CA SER A 37 6.97 3.69 11.37
C SER A 37 7.97 4.81 11.63
N GLY A 38 9.19 4.72 11.10
CA GLY A 38 10.19 5.80 11.12
C GLY A 38 9.77 7.05 10.33
N SER A 39 8.78 6.98 9.44
CA SER A 39 8.29 8.14 8.68
C SER A 39 7.19 8.93 9.39
N ASP A 40 7.45 10.19 9.73
CA ASP A 40 6.47 11.12 10.33
C ASP A 40 5.17 11.22 9.51
N TYR A 41 5.29 11.19 8.18
CA TYR A 41 4.15 11.26 7.28
C TYR A 41 3.27 10.01 7.35
N CYS A 42 3.90 8.84 7.40
CA CYS A 42 3.20 7.58 7.58
C CYS A 42 2.56 7.51 8.98
N ARG A 43 3.29 7.92 10.03
CA ARG A 43 2.73 7.97 11.40
C ARG A 43 1.50 8.86 11.48
N LYS A 44 1.56 10.05 10.88
CA LYS A 44 0.44 10.98 10.80
C LYS A 44 -0.75 10.39 10.03
N PHE A 45 -0.50 9.62 8.98
CA PHE A 45 -1.57 8.92 8.25
C PHE A 45 -2.19 7.79 9.09
N LEU A 46 -1.35 6.95 9.72
CA LEU A 46 -1.78 5.81 10.52
C LEU A 46 -2.64 6.24 11.72
N SER A 47 -2.41 7.43 12.29
CA SER A 47 -3.26 7.96 13.37
C SER A 47 -4.72 8.23 12.94
N HIS A 48 -5.00 8.28 11.63
CA HIS A 48 -6.36 8.33 11.08
C HIS A 48 -7.00 6.94 10.93
N ILE A 49 -6.31 5.83 11.19
CA ILE A 49 -6.89 4.49 11.07
C ILE A 49 -7.54 4.10 12.39
N PRO A 50 -8.87 3.89 12.43
CA PRO A 50 -9.54 3.49 13.65
C PRO A 50 -9.10 2.11 14.09
N GLY A 51 -8.90 1.97 15.40
CA GLY A 51 -8.49 0.73 16.03
C GLY A 51 -6.98 0.57 16.18
N ILE A 52 -6.16 1.46 15.63
CA ILE A 52 -4.77 1.54 16.09
C ILE A 52 -4.78 2.18 17.49
N THR A 53 -4.10 1.57 18.45
CA THR A 53 -3.96 2.10 19.82
C THR A 53 -2.86 3.15 19.88
N SER A 54 -1.72 2.86 19.27
CA SER A 54 -0.55 3.73 19.27
C SER A 54 0.18 3.65 17.94
N VAL A 55 0.76 4.78 17.54
CA VAL A 55 1.63 4.88 16.38
C VAL A 55 2.92 5.54 16.85
N ALA A 56 4.04 4.86 16.66
CA ALA A 56 5.34 5.29 17.17
C ALA A 56 6.43 5.13 16.10
N ASP A 57 7.57 5.76 16.31
CA ASP A 57 8.76 5.55 15.49
C ASP A 57 9.42 4.20 15.79
N ASN A 58 9.36 3.78 17.05
CA ASN A 58 9.87 2.52 17.57
C ASN A 58 8.84 1.80 18.44
N ALA A 59 9.03 0.49 18.62
CA ALA A 59 8.22 -0.32 19.52
C ALA A 59 8.32 0.19 20.97
N TYR A 60 7.18 0.45 21.59
CA TYR A 60 7.09 1.01 22.94
C TYR A 60 7.17 -0.05 24.05
N LEU A 61 6.56 -1.21 23.84
CA LEU A 61 6.53 -2.28 24.83
C LEU A 61 7.79 -3.14 24.71
N LYS A 62 8.22 -3.68 25.85
CA LYS A 62 9.33 -4.65 25.88
C LYS A 62 8.92 -6.01 25.28
N SER A 63 7.64 -6.37 25.39
CA SER A 63 7.12 -7.65 24.92
C SER A 63 5.73 -7.51 24.27
N TYR A 64 5.47 -8.37 23.28
CA TYR A 64 4.21 -8.42 22.54
C TYR A 64 3.71 -9.87 22.40
N ASP A 65 2.40 -10.07 22.41
CA ASP A 65 1.84 -11.40 22.11
C ASP A 65 2.08 -11.76 20.64
N LYS A 66 1.98 -10.78 19.73
CA LYS A 66 2.19 -11.00 18.29
C LYS A 66 2.93 -9.85 17.63
N ILE A 67 3.90 -10.18 16.78
CA ILE A 67 4.58 -9.24 15.89
C ILE A 67 4.28 -9.63 14.44
N TYR A 68 3.83 -8.66 13.65
CA TYR A 68 3.75 -8.76 12.19
C TYR A 68 4.83 -7.85 11.58
N CYS A 69 5.78 -8.41 10.82
CA CYS A 69 6.88 -7.65 10.25
C CYS A 69 6.90 -7.70 8.72
N PHE A 70 6.80 -6.52 8.10
CA PHE A 70 6.85 -6.30 6.66
C PHE A 70 7.95 -5.29 6.28
N ASP A 71 8.95 -5.11 7.14
CA ASP A 71 10.09 -4.22 6.88
C ASP A 71 11.19 -5.04 6.20
N ASP A 72 11.62 -4.60 5.02
CA ASP A 72 12.68 -5.28 4.24
C ASP A 72 14.07 -4.68 4.49
N ARG A 73 14.20 -3.68 5.38
CA ARG A 73 15.48 -3.09 5.75
C ARG A 73 16.21 -3.99 6.75
N VAL A 74 17.37 -4.50 6.34
CA VAL A 74 18.20 -5.41 7.15
C VAL A 74 18.53 -4.82 8.53
N SER A 75 18.88 -3.53 8.61
CA SER A 75 19.19 -2.89 9.90
C SER A 75 18.02 -2.98 10.88
N HIS A 76 16.80 -2.72 10.40
CA HIS A 76 15.60 -2.79 11.23
C HIS A 76 15.26 -4.23 11.61
N LEU A 77 15.37 -5.17 10.67
CA LEU A 77 15.13 -6.59 10.96
C LEU A 77 16.05 -7.12 12.07
N ILE A 78 17.32 -6.69 12.09
CA ILE A 78 18.27 -7.03 13.15
C ILE A 78 17.82 -6.44 14.49
N GLU A 79 17.41 -5.17 14.51
CA GLU A 79 16.92 -4.52 15.73
C GLU A 79 15.65 -5.21 16.27
N TYR A 80 14.71 -5.56 15.38
CA TYR A 80 13.45 -6.20 15.75
C TYR A 80 13.60 -7.61 16.32
N ASN A 81 14.70 -8.30 16.03
CA ASN A 81 15.02 -9.60 16.64
C ASN A 81 15.23 -9.51 18.15
N THR A 82 15.44 -8.32 18.70
CA THR A 82 15.60 -8.09 20.16
C THR A 82 14.28 -7.93 20.90
N ILE A 83 13.16 -7.75 20.19
CA ILE A 83 11.84 -7.55 20.80
C ILE A 83 11.26 -8.90 21.21
N GLU A 84 10.91 -9.05 22.49
CA GLU A 84 10.31 -10.29 22.99
C GLU A 84 8.90 -10.47 22.42
N CYS A 85 8.61 -11.66 21.88
CA CYS A 85 7.25 -11.99 21.47
C CYS A 85 6.91 -13.48 21.54
N GLU A 86 5.63 -13.79 21.74
CA GLU A 86 5.15 -15.18 21.70
C GLU A 86 5.07 -15.71 20.27
N LYS A 87 4.62 -14.87 19.32
CA LYS A 87 4.52 -15.22 17.91
C LYS A 87 5.02 -14.10 17.00
N TYR A 88 6.01 -14.43 16.18
CA TYR A 88 6.52 -13.56 15.12
C TYR A 88 6.08 -14.07 13.75
N ILE A 89 5.49 -13.20 12.93
CA ILE A 89 5.02 -13.50 11.57
C ILE A 89 5.54 -12.41 10.64
N GLY A 90 6.31 -12.74 9.61
CA GLY A 90 6.84 -11.73 8.70
C GLY A 90 8.22 -12.04 8.15
N TYR A 91 8.94 -10.97 7.83
CA TYR A 91 10.30 -11.00 7.32
C TYR A 91 11.28 -11.11 8.50
N LYS A 92 12.33 -11.93 8.36
CA LYS A 92 13.40 -12.07 9.35
C LYS A 92 14.74 -12.02 8.67
N PHE A 93 15.72 -11.39 9.30
CA PHE A 93 17.11 -11.47 8.85
C PHE A 93 17.86 -12.53 9.67
N GLY A 94 18.47 -13.49 8.97
CA GLY A 94 19.25 -14.58 9.53
C GLY A 94 20.17 -15.18 8.48
N ASP A 95 21.33 -15.71 8.88
CA ASP A 95 22.32 -16.34 7.98
C ASP A 95 22.73 -15.48 6.76
N GLY A 96 22.71 -14.16 6.92
CA GLY A 96 23.09 -13.21 5.87
C GLY A 96 22.00 -12.93 4.83
N ALA A 97 20.78 -13.43 5.02
CA ALA A 97 19.67 -13.23 4.08
C ALA A 97 18.34 -12.90 4.78
N ILE A 98 17.39 -12.35 4.01
CA ILE A 98 16.00 -12.21 4.43
C ILE A 98 15.31 -13.56 4.23
N SER A 99 14.61 -14.02 5.26
CA SER A 99 13.80 -15.24 5.30
C SER A 99 12.36 -14.89 5.68
N PHE A 100 11.43 -15.81 5.41
CA PHE A 100 10.00 -15.64 5.67
C PHE A 100 9.55 -16.68 6.70
N THR A 101 8.69 -16.28 7.64
CA THR A 101 8.21 -17.20 8.69
C THR A 101 7.20 -18.24 8.22
N CYS A 102 6.54 -18.02 7.09
CA CYS A 102 5.58 -18.95 6.48
C CYS A 102 5.37 -18.65 4.99
N ASP A 103 4.74 -19.59 4.28
CA ASP A 103 4.48 -19.47 2.84
C ASP A 103 3.57 -18.29 2.50
N ASP A 104 2.51 -18.02 3.28
CA ASP A 104 1.63 -16.86 3.05
C ASP A 104 2.39 -15.53 2.99
N VAL A 105 3.43 -15.36 3.83
CA VAL A 105 4.27 -14.15 3.86
C VAL A 105 5.17 -14.10 2.63
N LYS A 106 5.76 -15.24 2.25
CA LYS A 106 6.62 -15.37 1.07
C LYS A 106 5.84 -15.08 -0.20
N ASP A 107 4.66 -15.67 -0.36
CA ASP A 107 3.79 -15.51 -1.51
C ASP A 107 3.32 -14.06 -1.63
N PHE A 108 2.94 -13.43 -0.52
CA PHE A 108 2.63 -12.01 -0.50
C PHE A 108 3.83 -11.14 -0.88
N PHE A 109 5.04 -11.44 -0.40
CA PHE A 109 6.25 -10.70 -0.77
C PHE A 109 6.56 -10.82 -2.27
N SER A 110 6.57 -12.04 -2.81
CA SER A 110 6.75 -12.28 -4.24
C SER A 110 5.74 -11.51 -5.08
N TYR A 111 4.46 -11.60 -4.70
CA TYR A 111 3.41 -10.88 -5.43
C TYR A 111 3.54 -9.35 -5.32
N TYR A 112 3.67 -8.83 -4.11
CA TYR A 112 3.55 -7.41 -3.84
C TYR A 112 4.83 -6.63 -4.10
N CYS A 113 5.97 -7.20 -3.72
CA CYS A 113 7.27 -6.55 -3.82
C CYS A 113 7.96 -6.88 -5.13
N LEU A 114 7.91 -8.13 -5.58
CA LEU A 114 8.56 -8.57 -6.82
C LEU A 114 7.65 -8.47 -8.05
N ARG A 115 6.35 -8.17 -7.86
CA ARG A 115 5.35 -8.06 -8.93
C ARG A 115 5.17 -9.37 -9.70
N ASP A 116 5.37 -10.50 -9.02
CA ASP A 116 5.12 -11.82 -9.59
C ASP A 116 3.62 -12.04 -9.86
N LYS A 117 3.30 -13.08 -10.62
CA LYS A 117 1.91 -13.50 -10.82
C LYS A 117 1.29 -13.94 -9.49
N CYS A 118 0.07 -13.49 -9.23
CA CYS A 118 -0.75 -14.02 -8.16
C CYS A 118 -2.14 -14.34 -8.69
N ASP A 119 -2.64 -15.52 -8.36
CA ASP A 119 -3.98 -15.95 -8.72
C ASP A 119 -5.04 -15.43 -7.73
N THR A 120 -4.60 -14.71 -6.68
CA THR A 120 -5.48 -14.17 -5.64
C THR A 120 -5.39 -12.65 -5.53
N ASN A 121 -6.47 -12.06 -5.02
CA ASN A 121 -6.54 -10.65 -4.69
C ASN A 121 -5.47 -10.28 -3.65
N ILE A 122 -4.87 -9.09 -3.80
CA ILE A 122 -3.83 -8.59 -2.91
C ILE A 122 -4.26 -8.44 -1.45
N LEU A 123 -5.52 -8.05 -1.19
CA LEU A 123 -6.06 -7.99 0.16
C LEU A 123 -6.32 -9.40 0.70
N ASP A 124 -6.75 -10.35 -0.13
CA ASP A 124 -6.90 -11.74 0.32
C ASP A 124 -5.55 -12.32 0.76
N SER A 125 -4.49 -12.14 -0.06
CA SER A 125 -3.13 -12.55 0.30
C SER A 125 -2.65 -11.85 1.57
N PHE A 126 -2.89 -10.54 1.72
CA PHE A 126 -2.50 -9.80 2.91
C PHE A 126 -3.26 -10.25 4.17
N PHE A 127 -4.57 -10.53 4.07
CA PHE A 127 -5.40 -10.98 5.20
C PHE A 127 -4.99 -12.36 5.71
N LYS A 128 -4.58 -13.27 4.83
CA LYS A 128 -4.10 -14.62 5.20
C LYS A 128 -2.92 -14.57 6.17
N ILE A 129 -2.02 -13.59 6.02
CA ILE A 129 -0.87 -13.40 6.93
C ILE A 129 -1.33 -13.15 8.38
N PHE A 130 -2.46 -12.48 8.56
CA PHE A 130 -3.09 -12.24 9.86
C PHE A 130 -4.03 -13.39 10.30
N GLY A 131 -4.07 -14.47 9.53
CA GLY A 131 -4.98 -15.60 9.67
C GLY A 131 -6.44 -15.23 9.44
N LEU A 132 -6.72 -14.13 8.75
CA LEU A 132 -8.06 -13.62 8.49
C LEU A 132 -8.55 -14.06 7.11
N LYS A 133 -9.86 -14.08 6.94
CA LYS A 133 -10.50 -14.20 5.63
C LYS A 133 -10.95 -12.82 5.18
N TRP A 134 -10.58 -12.42 3.97
CA TRP A 134 -11.09 -11.19 3.37
C TRP A 134 -12.52 -11.43 2.86
N ASN A 135 -13.45 -10.58 3.28
CA ASN A 135 -14.87 -10.58 2.93
C ASN A 135 -15.23 -9.26 2.23
N ASN A 136 -14.39 -8.83 1.27
CA ASN A 136 -14.52 -7.56 0.58
C ASN A 136 -14.48 -6.33 1.52
N GLU A 137 -13.77 -6.42 2.65
CA GLU A 137 -13.52 -5.22 3.47
C GLU A 137 -12.66 -4.22 2.71
N GLY A 138 -13.04 -2.94 2.81
CA GLY A 138 -12.30 -1.82 2.22
C GLY A 138 -11.23 -1.25 3.15
N PHE A 139 -10.59 -0.17 2.68
CA PHE A 139 -9.70 0.66 3.49
C PHE A 139 -10.48 1.45 4.53
N ASN A 140 -10.11 1.34 5.81
CA ASN A 140 -10.77 2.07 6.88
C ASN A 140 -9.88 3.22 7.37
N ILE A 141 -10.10 4.40 6.80
CA ILE A 141 -9.32 5.61 7.11
C ILE A 141 -10.30 6.72 7.49
N ARG A 142 -10.20 7.24 8.72
CA ARG A 142 -10.97 8.39 9.21
C ARG A 142 -10.30 9.70 8.82
N TYR A 143 -10.14 9.89 7.52
CA TYR A 143 -9.64 11.12 6.93
C TYR A 143 -10.62 11.62 5.88
N SER A 144 -11.10 12.85 6.07
CA SER A 144 -11.92 13.54 5.07
C SER A 144 -11.01 14.38 4.17
N PRO A 145 -10.96 14.11 2.86
CA PRO A 145 -10.18 14.92 1.94
C PRO A 145 -10.59 16.39 2.01
N ARG A 146 -9.59 17.28 1.99
CA ARG A 146 -9.79 18.74 2.04
C ARG A 146 -10.16 19.32 0.68
N SER A 147 -9.81 18.62 -0.39
CA SER A 147 -10.18 18.99 -1.75
C SER A 147 -11.58 18.49 -2.12
N LYS A 148 -12.23 19.17 -3.06
CA LYS A 148 -13.47 18.67 -3.67
C LYS A 148 -13.14 17.92 -4.96
N SER A 149 -13.87 16.84 -5.21
CA SER A 149 -13.86 16.16 -6.50
C SER A 149 -14.47 17.05 -7.56
N VAL A 150 -13.86 17.05 -8.74
CA VAL A 150 -14.39 17.72 -9.93
C VAL A 150 -14.76 16.65 -10.95
N ASP A 151 -16.04 16.60 -11.30
CA ASP A 151 -16.56 15.61 -12.23
C ASP A 151 -15.91 15.75 -13.61
N GLY A 152 -15.63 14.61 -14.24
CA GLY A 152 -14.97 14.54 -15.54
C GLY A 152 -13.48 14.87 -15.53
N ARG A 153 -12.90 15.32 -14.39
CA ARG A 153 -11.47 15.61 -14.33
C ARG A 153 -10.64 14.32 -14.33
N ASN A 154 -9.77 14.20 -15.33
CA ASN A 154 -8.78 13.12 -15.48
C ASN A 154 -7.46 13.52 -14.80
N GLY A 155 -7.00 12.69 -13.86
CA GLY A 155 -5.76 12.89 -13.12
C GLY A 155 -4.67 11.92 -13.53
N ILE A 156 -3.42 12.39 -13.61
CA ILE A 156 -2.26 11.56 -13.98
C ILE A 156 -1.20 11.56 -12.86
N ALA A 157 -0.92 10.38 -12.31
CA ALA A 157 0.03 10.14 -11.23
C ALA A 157 1.03 9.03 -11.65
N ILE A 158 1.94 9.36 -12.56
CA ILE A 158 2.90 8.39 -13.12
C ILE A 158 4.31 8.73 -12.68
N ALA A 159 5.06 7.80 -12.11
CA ALA A 159 6.44 8.00 -11.65
C ALA A 159 7.42 8.12 -12.82
N ASN A 160 7.36 7.20 -13.77
CA ASN A 160 8.24 7.21 -14.94
C ASN A 160 7.97 8.45 -15.83
N SER A 161 8.99 9.26 -16.10
CA SER A 161 8.89 10.49 -16.89
C SER A 161 8.51 10.24 -18.35
N ASN A 162 9.10 9.22 -18.96
CA ASN A 162 8.89 8.88 -20.37
C ASN A 162 7.46 8.38 -20.58
N LEU A 163 7.02 7.48 -19.71
CA LEU A 163 5.64 7.00 -19.66
C LEU A 163 4.66 8.16 -19.45
N ARG A 164 4.95 9.07 -18.51
CA ARG A 164 4.11 10.22 -18.25
C ARG A 164 3.98 11.12 -19.48
N SER A 165 5.07 11.37 -20.21
CA SER A 165 5.05 12.15 -21.46
C SER A 165 4.26 11.43 -22.55
N PHE A 166 4.49 10.14 -22.74
CA PHE A 166 3.77 9.31 -23.71
C PHE A 166 2.27 9.32 -23.47
N VAL A 167 1.83 9.08 -22.23
CA VAL A 167 0.40 9.09 -21.85
C VAL A 167 -0.23 10.45 -22.11
N LYS A 168 0.45 11.54 -21.75
CA LYS A 168 -0.05 12.90 -22.03
C LYS A 168 -0.22 13.19 -23.51
N GLN A 169 0.60 12.60 -24.37
CA GLN A 169 0.56 12.84 -25.81
C GLN A 169 -0.46 11.96 -26.55
N ASN A 170 -0.75 10.75 -26.05
CA ASN A 170 -1.49 9.72 -26.80
C ASN A 170 -2.86 9.35 -26.22
N LEU A 171 -3.08 9.47 -24.90
CA LEU A 171 -4.31 8.98 -24.27
C LEU A 171 -5.44 10.01 -24.19
N PHE A 172 -5.17 11.28 -24.52
CA PHE A 172 -6.14 12.35 -24.34
C PHE A 172 -6.18 13.27 -25.55
N ASP A 173 -7.40 13.58 -26.01
CA ASP A 173 -7.63 14.43 -27.16
C ASP A 173 -7.04 15.83 -26.95
N LYS A 174 -6.64 16.46 -28.07
CA LYS A 174 -6.07 17.81 -28.12
C LYS A 174 -7.09 18.85 -27.60
N GLY A 175 -7.16 19.01 -26.28
CA GLY A 175 -8.08 19.95 -25.62
C GLY A 175 -8.44 19.57 -24.18
N GLU A 176 -8.35 18.30 -23.80
CA GLU A 176 -8.63 17.89 -22.42
C GLU A 176 -7.51 18.32 -21.47
N LYS A 177 -7.84 19.16 -20.48
CA LYS A 177 -6.89 19.58 -19.44
C LYS A 177 -6.68 18.45 -18.45
N LEU A 178 -5.58 17.72 -18.60
CA LEU A 178 -5.11 16.75 -17.62
C LEU A 178 -4.65 17.42 -16.34
N TRP A 179 -5.14 16.91 -15.20
CA TRP A 179 -4.64 17.32 -13.91
C TRP A 179 -3.39 16.50 -13.56
N HIS A 180 -2.25 17.17 -13.49
CA HIS A 180 -1.03 16.52 -13.00
C HIS A 180 -1.13 16.33 -11.49
N ILE A 181 -1.15 15.07 -11.05
CA ILE A 181 -1.14 14.71 -9.64
C ILE A 181 0.34 14.61 -9.22
N PRO A 182 0.83 15.49 -8.33
CA PRO A 182 2.20 15.42 -7.87
C PRO A 182 2.43 14.17 -7.00
N LEU A 183 3.57 13.52 -7.17
CA LEU A 183 4.00 12.40 -6.33
C LEU A 183 4.50 12.94 -4.98
N ARG A 184 3.67 12.87 -3.93
CA ARG A 184 3.94 13.47 -2.62
C ARG A 184 4.54 12.47 -1.64
N GLN A 185 5.31 12.98 -0.68
CA GLN A 185 5.77 12.19 0.47
C GLN A 185 4.68 11.96 1.51
N ASP A 186 3.80 12.94 1.72
CA ASP A 186 2.70 12.85 2.67
C ASP A 186 1.50 12.07 2.08
N PRO A 187 1.12 10.90 2.62
CA PRO A 187 -0.04 10.12 2.13
C PRO A 187 -1.36 10.89 2.20
N LEU A 188 -1.54 11.77 3.19
CA LEU A 188 -2.77 12.56 3.32
C LEU A 188 -2.86 13.60 2.19
N LYS A 189 -1.71 14.20 1.82
CA LYS A 189 -1.66 15.06 0.63
C LYS A 189 -1.87 14.27 -0.66
N CYS A 190 -1.44 13.01 -0.73
CA CYS A 190 -1.76 12.15 -1.87
C CYS A 190 -3.27 11.95 -2.01
N ILE A 191 -3.97 11.67 -0.90
CA ILE A 191 -5.45 11.59 -0.88
C ILE A 191 -6.08 12.89 -1.37
N ASP A 192 -5.63 14.05 -0.86
CA ASP A 192 -6.16 15.35 -1.28
C ASP A 192 -5.97 15.60 -2.78
N GLU A 193 -4.83 15.23 -3.36
CA GLU A 193 -4.57 15.44 -4.78
C GLU A 193 -5.38 14.48 -5.66
N VAL A 194 -5.50 13.20 -5.28
CA VAL A 194 -6.32 12.21 -5.99
C VAL A 194 -7.79 12.59 -5.92
N ASN A 195 -8.28 13.07 -4.77
CA ASN A 195 -9.68 13.38 -4.60
C ASN A 195 -10.17 14.50 -5.53
N ARG A 196 -9.29 15.36 -6.04
CA ARG A 196 -9.62 16.40 -7.03
C ARG A 196 -10.10 15.85 -8.37
N CYS A 197 -9.78 14.59 -8.67
CA CYS A 197 -10.04 13.96 -9.95
C CYS A 197 -11.15 12.91 -9.80
N SER A 198 -11.81 12.60 -10.92
CA SER A 198 -12.83 11.54 -11.02
C SER A 198 -12.26 10.24 -11.58
N ASN A 199 -11.26 10.34 -12.46
CA ASN A 199 -10.53 9.23 -13.06
C ASN A 199 -9.03 9.41 -12.82
N ILE A 200 -8.31 8.32 -12.58
CA ILE A 200 -6.87 8.32 -12.25
C ILE A 200 -6.13 7.38 -13.19
N VAL A 201 -5.08 7.90 -13.85
CA VAL A 201 -4.11 7.09 -14.59
C VAL A 201 -2.81 7.05 -13.79
N THR A 202 -2.32 5.85 -13.46
CA THR A 202 -1.15 5.70 -12.58
C THR A 202 -0.37 4.41 -12.83
N ASP A 203 0.94 4.44 -12.59
CA ASP A 203 1.83 3.26 -12.49
C ASP A 203 2.16 2.93 -11.01
N SER A 204 1.52 3.63 -10.07
CA SER A 204 1.83 3.59 -8.65
C SER A 204 0.72 2.91 -7.86
N ILE A 205 1.06 1.81 -7.21
CA ILE A 205 0.13 1.03 -6.39
C ILE A 205 -0.51 1.85 -5.26
N LEU A 206 0.24 2.80 -4.68
CA LEU A 206 -0.29 3.72 -3.67
C LEU A 206 -1.45 4.55 -4.23
N TYR A 207 -1.28 5.12 -5.42
CA TYR A 207 -2.29 5.96 -6.05
C TYR A 207 -3.47 5.15 -6.56
N ALA A 208 -3.24 3.89 -6.97
CA ALA A 208 -4.30 2.93 -7.23
C ALA A 208 -5.15 2.68 -5.98
N PHE A 209 -4.52 2.30 -4.85
CA PHE A 209 -5.24 2.06 -3.59
C PHE A 209 -5.96 3.31 -3.06
N ILE A 210 -5.36 4.49 -3.16
CA ILE A 210 -6.03 5.75 -2.81
C ILE A 210 -7.22 6.00 -3.74
N GLY A 211 -7.08 5.74 -5.04
CA GLY A 211 -8.18 5.80 -6.01
C GLY A 211 -9.34 4.90 -5.58
N SER A 212 -9.05 3.66 -5.20
CA SER A 212 -10.07 2.69 -4.78
C SER A 212 -10.74 3.10 -3.47
N PHE A 213 -9.96 3.56 -2.49
CA PHE A 213 -10.47 4.15 -1.26
C PHE A 213 -11.46 5.29 -1.52
N LEU A 214 -11.15 6.15 -2.50
CA LEU A 214 -11.97 7.28 -2.89
C LEU A 214 -13.00 6.95 -3.99
N ARG A 215 -13.15 5.68 -4.36
CA ARG A 215 -14.09 5.17 -5.38
C ARG A 215 -13.93 5.87 -6.74
N LYS A 216 -12.68 6.05 -7.18
CA LYS A 216 -12.35 6.62 -8.49
C LYS A 216 -12.26 5.51 -9.53
N LYS A 217 -12.47 5.84 -10.81
CA LYS A 217 -12.09 4.93 -11.90
C LYS A 217 -10.58 4.98 -12.07
N ILE A 218 -9.94 3.82 -12.13
CA ILE A 218 -8.47 3.75 -12.18
C ILE A 218 -8.05 3.04 -13.47
N ILE A 219 -7.10 3.64 -14.17
CA ILE A 219 -6.32 2.98 -15.22
C ILE A 219 -4.93 2.76 -14.63
N PHE A 220 -4.60 1.50 -14.37
CA PHE A 220 -3.29 1.13 -13.87
C PHE A 220 -2.40 0.71 -15.03
N LEU A 221 -1.29 1.42 -15.19
CA LEU A 221 -0.30 1.16 -16.22
C LEU A 221 0.67 0.10 -15.72
N VAL A 222 0.74 -1.01 -16.45
CA VAL A 222 1.65 -2.12 -16.16
C VAL A 222 2.55 -2.35 -17.36
N GLU A 223 3.77 -2.81 -17.14
CA GLU A 223 4.66 -3.19 -18.24
C GLU A 223 4.07 -4.38 -19.02
N ASP A 224 4.25 -4.40 -20.34
CA ASP A 224 3.95 -5.58 -21.15
C ASP A 224 4.64 -6.83 -20.55
N ASP A 225 3.97 -7.98 -20.61
CA ASP A 225 4.39 -9.25 -19.98
C ASP A 225 4.43 -9.29 -18.44
N CYS A 226 4.13 -8.18 -17.74
CA CYS A 226 3.95 -8.20 -16.29
C CYS A 226 2.50 -8.57 -15.92
N SER A 227 2.34 -9.70 -15.21
CA SER A 227 1.05 -10.23 -14.77
C SER A 227 0.53 -9.62 -13.46
N PHE A 228 1.16 -8.56 -12.97
CA PHE A 228 0.77 -7.92 -11.72
C PHE A 228 -0.55 -7.17 -11.86
N SER A 229 -1.48 -7.39 -10.94
CA SER A 229 -2.77 -6.68 -10.90
C SER A 229 -3.05 -6.12 -9.51
N PRO A 230 -3.00 -4.79 -9.30
CA PRO A 230 -3.39 -4.20 -8.03
C PRO A 230 -4.91 -4.10 -7.85
N ASP A 231 -5.71 -4.70 -8.75
CA ASP A 231 -7.16 -4.60 -8.72
C ASP A 231 -7.73 -5.29 -7.47
N ILE A 232 -8.31 -4.47 -6.59
CA ILE A 232 -8.89 -4.95 -5.34
C ILE A 232 -10.39 -5.15 -5.50
N PHE A 233 -11.11 -4.17 -6.05
CA PHE A 233 -12.58 -4.13 -6.01
C PHE A 233 -13.23 -4.23 -7.40
N ASN A 234 -12.49 -4.68 -8.42
CA ASN A 234 -12.90 -4.64 -9.82
C ASN A 234 -13.14 -3.21 -10.32
N ASP A 235 -12.37 -2.26 -9.79
CA ASP A 235 -12.43 -0.83 -10.10
C ASP A 235 -11.21 -0.32 -10.86
N ILE A 236 -10.27 -1.22 -11.16
CA ILE A 236 -9.02 -0.94 -11.87
C ILE A 236 -9.03 -1.59 -13.25
N PHE A 237 -8.92 -0.76 -14.28
CA PHE A 237 -8.61 -1.22 -15.62
C PHE A 237 -7.09 -1.33 -15.78
N ILE A 238 -6.60 -2.55 -16.03
CA ILE A 238 -5.18 -2.80 -16.29
C ILE A 238 -4.88 -2.48 -17.75
N GLN A 239 -3.96 -1.54 -17.98
CA GLN A 239 -3.49 -1.16 -19.31
C GLN A 239 -2.02 -1.53 -19.45
N PRO A 240 -1.69 -2.58 -20.24
CA PRO A 240 -0.32 -2.88 -20.61
C PRO A 240 0.31 -1.73 -21.39
N VAL A 241 1.60 -1.51 -21.14
CA VAL A 241 2.42 -0.52 -21.83
C VAL A 241 3.76 -1.13 -22.20
N SER A 242 4.14 -0.94 -23.46
CA SER A 242 5.40 -1.44 -23.99
C SER A 242 6.61 -1.00 -23.19
N THR A 243 7.44 -1.98 -22.83
CA THR A 243 8.80 -1.81 -22.28
C THR A 243 9.61 -0.77 -23.05
N ARG A 244 9.45 -0.69 -24.38
CA ARG A 244 10.13 0.30 -25.23
C ARG A 244 9.79 1.74 -24.85
N VAL A 245 8.56 2.01 -24.41
CA VAL A 245 8.12 3.33 -23.94
C VAL A 245 8.71 3.63 -22.56
N LEU A 246 8.82 2.62 -21.69
CA LEU A 246 9.35 2.77 -20.34
C LEU A 246 10.84 3.10 -20.31
N TYR A 247 11.61 2.51 -21.24
CA TYR A 247 13.07 2.57 -21.27
C TYR A 247 13.64 3.28 -22.51
N ALA A 248 12.83 4.05 -23.25
CA ALA A 248 13.34 4.91 -24.31
C ALA A 248 14.42 5.84 -23.73
N GLN A 249 15.65 5.72 -24.21
CA GLN A 249 16.71 6.70 -23.94
C GLN A 249 16.53 7.84 -24.94
N ASP A 250 16.42 9.07 -24.43
CA ASP A 250 16.52 10.28 -25.25
C ASP A 250 17.96 10.45 -25.78
#